data_AF-A0A8H7NCA7-F1
#
_entry.id   AF-A0A8H7NCA7-F1
#
_cell.length_a   1.000
_cell.length_b   1.000
_cell.length_c   1.000
_cell.angle_alpha   90.00
_cell.angle_beta   90.00
_cell.angle_gamma   90.00
#
_symmetry.space_group_name_H-M   'P 1'
#
loop_
_entity.id
_entity.type
_entity.pdbx_description
1 polymer ?
#
loop_
_entity_poly.entity_id
_entity_poly.type
_entity_poly.pdbx_seq_one_letter_code
_entity_poly.pdbx_strand_id
1 'polypeptide(L)'
;MSPQIPIESINAPKIGVGGYSGFNPRTEILPRGWRHPEHADAKPITSEILVEHDVAIPMRDGITLYADILRPTGGENVPAILCWSPFGKKFNGIKSLGLMTPWNLGIPSGTLSGLEKFEAPDPADWVPAGYAIINIDSRGSGDSEGTMVIMGQQEAEDGYDAIEYVAKLPWCNGSVGLAGNSHLAIAQWFIAALRPPSLKAIAPWEGCGDLFREQFARGGIYAGDLFDNLIVKYMLQGRNGVESFRKMFEEHPLQMNGGTISGQI
;
A
#
# COMPACT_ATOMS: atom_id res chain seq x y z
N MET A 1 29.69 -6.69 11.99
CA MET A 1 28.43 -6.04 12.38
C MET A 1 27.70 -5.72 11.09
N SER A 2 26.46 -6.19 10.94
CA SER A 2 25.64 -5.76 9.80
C SER A 2 25.50 -4.23 9.87
N PRO A 3 25.68 -3.49 8.77
CA PRO A 3 25.54 -2.05 8.81
C PRO A 3 24.11 -1.68 9.25
N GLN A 4 24.01 -0.67 10.11
CA GLN A 4 22.73 -0.23 10.65
C GLN A 4 21.97 0.53 9.57
N ILE A 5 20.73 0.12 9.26
CA ILE A 5 19.91 0.80 8.24
C ILE A 5 19.60 2.22 8.75
N PRO A 6 19.97 3.28 8.01
CA PRO A 6 19.74 4.64 8.45
C PRO A 6 18.25 4.98 8.37
N ILE A 7 17.70 5.47 9.48
CA ILE A 7 16.29 5.90 9.57
C ILE A 7 16.21 7.43 9.48
N GLU A 8 15.19 7.92 8.79
CA GLU A 8 14.78 9.31 8.78
C GLU A 8 13.36 9.50 9.34
N SER A 9 13.13 10.66 9.96
CA SER A 9 11.86 10.98 10.58
C SER A 9 10.81 11.34 9.53
N ILE A 10 9.59 10.88 9.75
CA ILE A 10 8.41 11.22 8.95
C ILE A 10 7.35 11.86 9.85
N ASN A 11 6.33 12.45 9.23
CA ASN A 11 5.23 13.05 9.97
C ASN A 11 4.36 11.95 10.63
N ALA A 12 3.97 12.17 11.88
CA ALA A 12 2.97 11.31 12.52
C ALA A 12 1.59 11.49 11.83
N PRO A 13 0.76 10.43 11.76
CA PRO A 13 -0.58 10.53 11.20
C PRO A 13 -1.42 11.61 11.90
N LYS A 14 -2.02 12.50 11.12
CA LYS A 14 -2.86 13.59 11.63
C LYS A 14 -4.24 13.57 10.99
N ILE A 15 -5.30 13.67 11.80
CA ILE A 15 -6.68 13.67 11.31
C ILE A 15 -6.85 14.74 10.22
N GLY A 16 -7.42 14.33 9.08
CA GLY A 16 -7.64 15.18 7.91
C GLY A 16 -6.47 15.22 6.91
N VAL A 17 -5.29 14.69 7.25
CA VAL A 17 -4.14 14.61 6.35
C VAL A 17 -4.09 13.24 5.68
N GLY A 18 -4.00 13.20 4.35
CA GLY A 18 -3.91 11.94 3.61
C GLY A 18 -5.12 11.01 3.79
N GLY A 19 -6.31 11.56 4.05
CA GLY A 19 -7.52 10.75 4.31
C GLY A 19 -7.53 10.05 5.67
N TYR A 20 -6.52 10.27 6.53
CA TYR A 20 -6.49 9.69 7.86
C TYR A 20 -7.61 10.26 8.75
N SER A 21 -8.41 9.36 9.33
CA SER A 21 -9.58 9.70 10.16
C SER A 21 -9.40 9.33 11.63
N GLY A 22 -8.21 8.87 12.03
CA GLY A 22 -7.99 8.21 13.33
C GLY A 22 -8.33 6.73 13.29
N PHE A 23 -7.68 5.97 14.19
CA PHE A 23 -7.95 4.55 14.46
C PHE A 23 -9.37 4.34 15.00
N ASN A 24 -10.19 3.58 14.30
CA ASN A 24 -11.59 3.35 14.66
C ASN A 24 -12.13 2.02 14.07
N PRO A 25 -11.77 0.86 14.65
CA PRO A 25 -12.27 -0.45 14.24
C PRO A 25 -13.79 -0.50 14.28
N ARG A 26 -14.39 -0.72 13.11
CA ARG A 26 -15.85 -0.80 12.96
C ARG A 26 -16.19 -1.48 11.65
N THR A 27 -17.46 -1.85 11.53
CA THR A 27 -18.03 -2.41 10.30
C THR A 27 -19.20 -1.54 9.87
N GLU A 28 -19.28 -1.26 8.57
CA GLU A 28 -20.40 -0.54 7.97
C GLU A 28 -20.77 -1.12 6.59
N ILE A 29 -22.02 -0.89 6.17
CA ILE A 29 -22.48 -1.23 4.82
C ILE A 29 -22.70 0.07 4.08
N LEU A 30 -21.97 0.25 2.98
CA LEU A 30 -22.21 1.34 2.05
C LEU A 30 -23.35 0.91 1.11
N PRO A 31 -24.48 1.63 1.08
CA PRO A 31 -25.62 1.25 0.25
C PRO A 31 -25.33 1.52 -1.22
N ARG A 32 -25.98 0.77 -2.12
CA ARG A 32 -25.96 1.05 -3.56
C ARG A 32 -26.25 2.53 -3.84
N GLY A 33 -25.42 3.16 -4.66
CA GLY A 33 -25.54 4.59 -4.98
C GLY A 33 -24.83 5.52 -4.00
N TRP A 34 -24.22 4.99 -2.93
CA TRP A 34 -23.33 5.76 -2.07
C TRP A 34 -22.24 6.45 -2.88
N ARG A 35 -21.90 7.67 -2.48
CA ARG A 35 -20.82 8.49 -3.02
C ARG A 35 -19.97 9.01 -1.88
N HIS A 36 -18.67 9.18 -2.14
CA HIS A 36 -17.76 9.69 -1.13
C HIS A 36 -18.18 11.09 -0.66
N PRO A 37 -18.41 11.30 0.65
CA PRO A 37 -19.05 12.51 1.16
C PRO A 37 -18.22 13.78 0.96
N GLU A 38 -16.89 13.65 0.90
CA GLU A 38 -15.97 14.78 0.68
C GLU A 38 -15.70 15.06 -0.81
N HIS A 39 -16.23 14.24 -1.73
CA HIS A 39 -15.91 14.31 -3.16
C HIS A 39 -17.20 14.26 -3.99
N ALA A 40 -17.78 15.43 -4.27
CA ALA A 40 -19.06 15.55 -4.98
C ALA A 40 -19.08 14.84 -6.34
N ASP A 41 -17.94 14.87 -7.04
CA ASP A 41 -17.79 14.23 -8.35
C ASP A 41 -17.41 12.74 -8.26
N ALA A 42 -17.26 12.16 -7.07
CA ALA A 42 -16.87 10.75 -6.94
C ALA A 42 -17.87 9.81 -7.60
N LYS A 43 -17.34 8.75 -8.22
CA LYS A 43 -18.11 7.66 -8.81
C LYS A 43 -19.02 7.03 -7.75
N PRO A 44 -20.33 6.85 -8.02
CA PRO A 44 -21.21 6.14 -7.11
C PRO A 44 -20.93 4.64 -7.17
N ILE A 45 -21.05 3.95 -6.04
CA ILE A 45 -20.96 2.48 -6.02
C ILE A 45 -22.22 1.85 -6.62
N THR A 46 -22.05 0.75 -7.35
CA THR A 46 -23.13 0.09 -8.10
C THR A 46 -23.73 -1.14 -7.40
N SER A 47 -23.14 -1.57 -6.28
CA SER A 47 -23.62 -2.60 -5.36
C SER A 47 -23.48 -2.12 -3.92
N GLU A 48 -24.09 -2.84 -2.97
CA GLU A 48 -23.72 -2.69 -1.56
C GLU A 48 -22.29 -3.18 -1.35
N ILE A 49 -21.56 -2.51 -0.47
CA ILE A 49 -20.20 -2.88 -0.07
C ILE A 49 -20.15 -2.96 1.45
N LEU A 50 -19.76 -4.10 1.99
CA LEU A 50 -19.41 -4.26 3.38
C LEU A 50 -17.98 -3.77 3.58
N VAL A 51 -17.79 -2.83 4.49
CA VAL A 51 -16.49 -2.27 4.83
C VAL A 51 -16.17 -2.60 6.28
N GLU A 52 -15.05 -3.26 6.49
CA GLU A 52 -14.48 -3.53 7.81
C GLU A 52 -13.24 -2.66 7.96
N HIS A 53 -13.28 -1.69 8.86
CA HIS A 53 -12.20 -0.73 9.08
C HIS A 53 -11.25 -1.22 10.17
N ASP A 54 -9.97 -0.88 10.01
CA ASP A 54 -8.92 -1.10 11.02
C ASP A 54 -8.83 -2.56 11.49
N VAL A 55 -9.00 -3.50 10.55
CA VAL A 55 -8.85 -4.93 10.79
C VAL A 55 -7.39 -5.23 11.10
N ALA A 56 -7.15 -5.82 12.28
CA ALA A 56 -5.82 -6.22 12.72
C ALA A 56 -5.33 -7.46 11.95
N ILE A 57 -4.06 -7.42 11.55
CA ILE A 57 -3.34 -8.48 10.85
C ILE A 57 -2.02 -8.72 11.61
N PRO A 58 -1.91 -9.80 12.40
CA PRO A 58 -0.71 -10.10 13.17
C PRO A 58 0.41 -10.65 12.28
N MET A 59 1.62 -10.11 12.44
CA MET A 59 2.83 -10.51 11.71
C MET A 59 3.64 -11.55 12.49
N ARG A 60 4.55 -12.26 11.81
CA ARG A 60 5.41 -13.29 12.42
C ARG A 60 6.30 -12.80 13.56
N ASP A 61 6.67 -11.52 13.54
CA ASP A 61 7.56 -10.88 14.52
C ASP A 61 6.78 -10.23 15.68
N GLY A 62 5.46 -10.42 15.72
CA GLY A 62 4.60 -9.98 16.82
C GLY A 62 4.03 -8.58 16.67
N ILE A 63 4.37 -7.85 15.59
CA ILE A 63 3.72 -6.57 15.30
C ILE A 63 2.33 -6.77 14.69
N THR A 64 1.50 -5.74 14.75
CA THR A 64 0.19 -5.69 14.11
C THR A 64 0.16 -4.66 12.99
N LEU A 65 -0.27 -5.10 11.80
CA LEU A 65 -0.66 -4.21 10.70
C LEU A 65 -2.17 -4.03 10.69
N TYR A 66 -2.65 -2.94 10.11
CA TYR A 66 -4.08 -2.65 9.99
C TYR A 66 -4.51 -2.46 8.55
N ALA A 67 -5.67 -3.01 8.21
CA ALA A 67 -6.26 -2.89 6.88
C ALA A 67 -7.73 -2.47 6.93
N ASP A 68 -8.19 -1.86 5.85
CA ASP A 68 -9.62 -1.73 5.56
C ASP A 68 -9.98 -2.77 4.51
N ILE A 69 -11.02 -3.57 4.77
CA ILE A 69 -11.47 -4.67 3.91
C ILE A 69 -12.82 -4.29 3.31
N LEU A 70 -12.90 -4.20 1.99
CA LEU A 70 -14.10 -3.86 1.23
C LEU A 70 -14.52 -5.08 0.42
N ARG A 71 -15.72 -5.60 0.66
CA ARG A 71 -16.19 -6.85 0.04
C ARG A 71 -17.71 -6.90 -0.14
N PRO A 72 -18.26 -7.85 -0.92
CA PRO A 72 -19.70 -8.02 -1.03
C PRO A 72 -20.37 -8.40 0.30
N THR A 73 -21.59 -7.94 0.55
CA THR A 73 -22.36 -8.18 1.79
C THR A 73 -22.84 -9.64 1.96
N GLY A 74 -22.97 -10.40 0.86
CA GLY A 74 -23.43 -11.79 0.85
C GLY A 74 -22.41 -12.81 0.33
N GLY A 75 -21.13 -12.44 0.26
CA GLY A 75 -20.07 -13.28 -0.28
C GLY A 75 -19.28 -14.01 0.81
N GLU A 76 -19.56 -15.29 1.02
CA GLU A 76 -18.56 -16.25 1.49
C GLU A 76 -17.80 -16.75 0.26
N ASN A 77 -16.54 -17.14 0.46
CA ASN A 77 -15.70 -17.73 -0.60
C ASN A 77 -15.40 -16.76 -1.78
N VAL A 78 -15.04 -15.50 -1.49
CA VAL A 78 -14.57 -14.52 -2.51
C VAL A 78 -13.03 -14.46 -2.59
N PRO A 79 -12.45 -14.25 -3.79
CA PRO A 79 -11.02 -13.95 -3.92
C PRO A 79 -10.72 -12.53 -3.39
N ALA A 80 -9.49 -12.34 -2.92
CA ALA A 80 -9.02 -11.06 -2.37
C ALA A 80 -7.95 -10.42 -3.26
N ILE A 81 -7.97 -9.09 -3.37
CA ILE A 81 -6.89 -8.28 -3.94
C ILE A 81 -6.29 -7.46 -2.81
N LEU A 82 -5.03 -7.71 -2.49
CA LEU A 82 -4.28 -7.01 -1.46
C LEU A 82 -3.50 -5.83 -2.09
N CYS A 83 -3.83 -4.63 -1.63
CA CYS A 83 -3.28 -3.37 -2.14
C CYS A 83 -2.19 -2.85 -1.19
N TRP A 84 -0.93 -3.19 -1.47
CA TRP A 84 0.18 -3.04 -0.54
C TRP A 84 0.99 -1.75 -0.71
N SER A 85 0.97 -0.83 0.27
CA SER A 85 1.85 0.35 0.27
C SER A 85 1.92 1.08 1.62
N PRO A 86 2.88 2.00 1.82
CA PRO A 86 2.98 2.84 3.01
C PRO A 86 2.22 4.17 2.91
N PHE A 87 1.39 4.37 1.89
CA PHE A 87 0.75 5.67 1.60
C PHE A 87 -0.51 5.99 2.41
N GLY A 88 -0.92 5.10 3.32
CA GLY A 88 -2.21 5.19 3.99
C GLY A 88 -3.32 4.46 3.22
N LYS A 89 -4.12 3.67 3.93
CA LYS A 89 -5.25 2.90 3.38
C LYS A 89 -6.48 3.73 3.00
N LYS A 90 -6.50 5.01 3.39
CA LYS A 90 -7.56 5.99 3.06
C LYS A 90 -7.07 7.16 2.23
N PHE A 91 -5.77 7.27 1.96
CA PHE A 91 -5.30 8.26 1.00
C PHE A 91 -5.67 7.75 -0.38
N ASN A 92 -6.55 8.45 -1.11
CA ASN A 92 -7.17 7.96 -2.34
C ASN A 92 -6.69 8.71 -3.58
N GLY A 93 -7.06 8.19 -4.75
CA GLY A 93 -6.64 8.75 -6.04
C GLY A 93 -7.21 10.15 -6.29
N ILE A 94 -8.42 10.44 -5.81
CA ILE A 94 -9.04 11.76 -5.97
C ILE A 94 -8.20 12.85 -5.30
N LYS A 95 -7.73 12.62 -4.06
CA LYS A 95 -6.90 13.58 -3.32
C LYS A 95 -5.48 13.66 -3.91
N SER A 96 -4.88 12.52 -4.23
CA SER A 96 -3.48 12.47 -4.66
C SER A 96 -3.26 12.99 -6.08
N LEU A 97 -4.15 12.68 -7.03
CA LEU A 97 -4.05 13.18 -8.40
C LEU A 97 -4.09 14.72 -8.43
N GLY A 98 -5.02 15.33 -7.70
CA GLY A 98 -5.13 16.78 -7.61
C GLY A 98 -3.95 17.44 -6.88
N LEU A 99 -3.31 16.72 -5.95
CA LEU A 99 -2.15 17.22 -5.21
C LEU A 99 -0.84 17.10 -6.00
N MET A 100 -0.66 16.00 -6.72
CA MET A 100 0.66 15.56 -7.19
C MET A 100 0.81 15.58 -8.70
N THR A 101 -0.28 15.66 -9.46
CA THR A 101 -0.23 15.42 -10.90
C THR A 101 -0.84 16.58 -11.70
N PRO A 102 -0.11 17.14 -12.67
CA PRO A 102 -0.70 18.06 -13.63
C PRO A 102 -1.89 17.41 -14.33
N TRP A 103 -3.01 18.14 -14.38
CA TRP A 103 -4.24 17.74 -15.09
C TRP A 103 -4.79 16.36 -14.68
N ASN A 104 -4.53 15.90 -13.45
CA ASN A 104 -4.91 14.58 -12.95
C ASN A 104 -4.45 13.42 -13.87
N LEU A 105 -3.32 13.59 -14.56
CA LEU A 105 -2.81 12.66 -15.58
C LEU A 105 -3.83 12.35 -16.70
N GLY A 106 -4.79 13.25 -16.95
CA GLY A 106 -5.85 13.05 -17.92
C GLY A 106 -6.96 12.10 -17.45
N ILE A 107 -6.97 11.67 -16.18
CA ILE A 107 -8.06 10.89 -15.60
C ILE A 107 -9.31 11.79 -15.49
N PRO A 108 -10.42 11.45 -16.16
CA PRO A 108 -11.64 12.27 -16.11
C PRO A 108 -12.24 12.32 -14.70
N SER A 109 -12.85 13.46 -14.36
CA SER A 109 -13.68 13.57 -13.13
C SER A 109 -14.81 12.53 -13.17
N GLY A 110 -15.12 11.93 -12.02
CA GLY A 110 -16.11 10.85 -11.93
C GLY A 110 -15.59 9.44 -12.23
N THR A 111 -14.30 9.28 -12.50
CA THR A 111 -13.70 7.95 -12.74
C THR A 111 -13.53 7.15 -11.44
N LEU A 112 -13.08 7.81 -10.36
CA LEU A 112 -12.73 7.19 -9.09
C LEU A 112 -13.84 7.37 -8.05
N SER A 113 -14.04 6.37 -7.19
CA SER A 113 -15.02 6.40 -6.10
C SER A 113 -14.50 7.08 -4.84
N GLY A 114 -13.18 7.14 -4.67
CA GLY A 114 -12.53 7.62 -3.45
C GLY A 114 -12.44 6.57 -2.35
N LEU A 115 -12.88 5.32 -2.60
CA LEU A 115 -12.70 4.17 -1.70
C LEU A 115 -11.34 3.48 -1.91
N GLU A 116 -10.76 3.62 -3.09
CA GLU A 116 -9.43 3.11 -3.40
C GLU A 116 -8.39 3.80 -2.55
N LYS A 117 -7.40 3.05 -2.06
CA LYS A 117 -6.15 3.71 -1.67
C LYS A 117 -5.39 4.15 -2.92
N PHE A 118 -4.48 5.10 -2.77
CA PHE A 118 -3.72 5.66 -3.87
C PHE A 118 -3.03 4.56 -4.67
N GLU A 119 -3.14 4.62 -6.00
CA GLU A 119 -2.59 3.68 -6.97
C GLU A 119 -3.16 2.25 -6.91
N ALA A 120 -4.19 2.01 -6.10
CA ALA A 120 -4.85 0.72 -5.99
C ALA A 120 -6.07 0.60 -6.92
N PRO A 121 -6.51 -0.64 -7.22
CA PRO A 121 -7.79 -0.90 -7.84
C PRO A 121 -8.97 -0.32 -7.04
N ASP A 122 -9.99 0.19 -7.75
CA ASP A 122 -11.16 0.81 -7.13
C ASP A 122 -12.18 -0.22 -6.60
N PRO A 123 -12.48 -0.25 -5.28
CA PRO A 123 -13.52 -1.10 -4.73
C PRO A 123 -14.88 -0.97 -5.43
N ALA A 124 -15.21 0.20 -5.97
CA ALA A 124 -16.47 0.42 -6.70
C ALA A 124 -16.56 -0.36 -8.02
N ASP A 125 -15.44 -0.85 -8.56
CA ASP A 125 -15.39 -1.71 -9.75
C ASP A 125 -15.21 -3.18 -9.39
N TRP A 126 -14.35 -3.46 -8.42
CA TRP A 126 -13.94 -4.84 -8.11
C TRP A 126 -14.90 -5.57 -7.16
N VAL A 127 -15.53 -4.86 -6.22
CA VAL A 127 -16.52 -5.48 -5.33
C VAL A 127 -17.76 -5.95 -6.11
N PRO A 128 -18.36 -5.17 -7.03
CA PRO A 128 -19.42 -5.67 -7.90
C PRO A 128 -19.01 -6.83 -8.80
N ALA A 129 -17.72 -6.93 -9.14
CA ALA A 129 -17.15 -8.05 -9.88
C ALA A 129 -16.87 -9.30 -9.01
N GLY A 130 -17.21 -9.26 -7.71
CA GLY A 130 -17.10 -10.41 -6.80
C GLY A 130 -15.75 -10.56 -6.11
N TYR A 131 -14.92 -9.52 -6.07
CA TYR A 131 -13.63 -9.52 -5.35
C TYR A 131 -13.74 -8.75 -4.03
N ALA A 132 -12.94 -9.13 -3.05
CA ALA A 132 -12.63 -8.28 -1.91
C ALA A 132 -11.40 -7.40 -2.24
N ILE A 133 -11.44 -6.12 -1.87
CA ILE A 133 -10.29 -5.21 -1.91
C ILE A 133 -9.78 -4.97 -0.48
N ILE A 134 -8.49 -5.18 -0.26
CA ILE A 134 -7.85 -5.05 1.05
C ILE A 134 -6.86 -3.90 0.95
N ASN A 135 -7.25 -2.74 1.48
CA ASN A 135 -6.38 -1.57 1.59
C ASN A 135 -5.60 -1.67 2.90
N ILE A 136 -4.35 -2.12 2.82
CA ILE A 136 -3.49 -2.30 4.00
C ILE A 136 -2.59 -1.10 4.23
N ASP A 137 -2.39 -0.72 5.50
CA ASP A 137 -1.25 0.10 5.92
C ASP A 137 -0.07 -0.83 6.20
N SER A 138 0.97 -0.77 5.36
CA SER A 138 2.21 -1.53 5.59
C SER A 138 2.91 -1.12 6.89
N ARG A 139 3.92 -1.89 7.31
CA ARG A 139 4.69 -1.66 8.55
C ARG A 139 5.08 -0.20 8.73
N GLY A 140 4.78 0.33 9.92
CA GLY A 140 5.07 1.71 10.31
C GLY A 140 4.17 2.77 9.66
N SER A 141 3.28 2.42 8.73
CA SER A 141 2.33 3.33 8.10
C SER A 141 1.05 3.50 8.91
N GLY A 142 0.55 4.74 9.02
CA GLY A 142 -0.67 5.00 9.77
C GLY A 142 -0.56 4.50 11.20
N ASP A 143 -1.49 3.64 11.60
CA ASP A 143 -1.52 2.97 12.90
C ASP A 143 -0.82 1.61 12.93
N SER A 144 -0.34 1.11 11.79
CA SER A 144 0.45 -0.12 11.75
C SER A 144 1.76 0.06 12.52
N GLU A 145 2.09 -0.95 13.30
CA GLU A 145 3.23 -0.93 14.21
C GLU A 145 4.57 -1.03 13.47
N GLY A 146 5.68 -0.81 14.19
CA GLY A 146 7.04 -0.91 13.66
C GLY A 146 7.54 0.35 12.95
N THR A 147 8.72 0.23 12.34
CA THR A 147 9.38 1.27 11.52
C THR A 147 9.21 0.92 10.06
N MET A 148 8.96 1.92 9.21
CA MET A 148 8.82 1.68 7.77
C MET A 148 10.15 1.21 7.18
N VAL A 149 10.10 0.03 6.56
CA VAL A 149 11.15 -0.54 5.71
C VAL A 149 10.46 -0.99 4.45
N ILE A 150 10.98 -0.59 3.30
CA ILE A 150 10.23 -0.48 2.06
C ILE A 150 11.05 -1.00 0.88
N MET A 151 10.36 -1.62 -0.06
CA MET A 151 10.90 -2.17 -1.28
C MET A 151 12.07 -3.12 -0.97
N GLY A 152 11.87 -4.02 -0.02
CA GLY A 152 12.93 -4.83 0.57
C GLY A 152 12.45 -6.13 1.19
N GLN A 153 13.38 -6.89 1.75
CA GLN A 153 13.09 -8.22 2.30
C GLN A 153 12.04 -8.17 3.43
N GLN A 154 12.17 -7.26 4.39
CA GLN A 154 11.22 -7.18 5.50
C GLN A 154 9.79 -6.85 5.01
N GLU A 155 9.65 -5.92 4.06
CA GLU A 155 8.35 -5.61 3.47
C GLU A 155 7.76 -6.83 2.73
N ALA A 156 8.62 -7.62 2.06
CA ALA A 156 8.23 -8.85 1.40
C ALA A 156 7.66 -9.89 2.39
N GLU A 157 8.33 -10.04 3.54
CA GLU A 157 7.94 -10.98 4.59
C GLU A 157 6.61 -10.57 5.23
N ASP A 158 6.40 -9.28 5.46
CA ASP A 158 5.13 -8.75 5.95
C ASP A 158 4.01 -8.99 4.92
N GLY A 159 4.30 -8.80 3.63
CA GLY A 159 3.37 -9.09 2.54
C GLY A 159 3.02 -10.58 2.45
N TYR A 160 3.99 -11.47 2.67
CA TYR A 160 3.74 -12.91 2.78
C TYR A 160 2.77 -13.21 3.91
N ASP A 161 3.00 -12.67 5.10
CA ASP A 161 2.18 -12.92 6.29
C ASP A 161 0.75 -12.39 6.09
N ALA A 162 0.61 -11.19 5.52
CA ALA A 162 -0.69 -10.61 5.21
C ALA A 162 -1.48 -11.45 4.19
N ILE A 163 -0.82 -11.95 3.14
CA ILE A 163 -1.46 -12.85 2.16
C ILE A 163 -1.99 -14.12 2.84
N GLU A 164 -1.13 -14.78 3.64
CA GLU A 164 -1.50 -16.04 4.30
C GLU A 164 -2.52 -15.85 5.43
N TYR A 165 -2.59 -14.66 6.03
CA TYR A 165 -3.64 -14.30 6.97
C TYR A 165 -4.98 -14.06 6.26
N VAL A 166 -5.00 -13.22 5.22
CA VAL A 166 -6.21 -12.89 4.46
C VAL A 166 -6.82 -14.14 3.84
N ALA A 167 -6.00 -15.04 3.30
CA ALA A 167 -6.45 -16.30 2.71
C ALA A 167 -7.20 -17.23 3.69
N LYS A 168 -7.01 -17.05 5.00
CA LYS A 168 -7.65 -17.84 6.07
C LYS A 168 -8.90 -17.18 6.65
N LEU A 169 -9.21 -15.94 6.27
CA LEU A 169 -10.43 -15.28 6.73
C LEU A 169 -11.65 -16.06 6.25
N PRO A 170 -12.71 -16.18 7.07
CA PRO A 170 -13.83 -17.08 6.79
C PRO A 170 -14.59 -16.77 5.50
N TRP A 171 -14.52 -15.52 5.03
CA TRP A 171 -15.14 -15.09 3.78
C TRP A 171 -14.23 -15.29 2.55
N CYS A 172 -12.93 -15.53 2.72
CA CYS A 172 -11.98 -15.65 1.61
C CYS A 172 -11.95 -17.09 1.07
N ASN A 173 -11.83 -17.25 -0.25
CA ASN A 173 -11.69 -18.57 -0.89
C ASN A 173 -10.25 -19.13 -0.91
N GLY A 174 -9.35 -18.51 -0.14
CA GLY A 174 -7.92 -18.88 -0.12
C GLY A 174 -7.12 -18.40 -1.34
N SER A 175 -7.71 -17.62 -2.25
CA SER A 175 -7.00 -17.01 -3.38
C SER A 175 -6.81 -15.52 -3.16
N VAL A 176 -5.54 -15.11 -3.06
CA VAL A 176 -5.15 -13.71 -2.94
C VAL A 176 -4.36 -13.30 -4.18
N GLY A 177 -4.65 -12.13 -4.73
CA GLY A 177 -3.87 -11.46 -5.75
C GLY A 177 -3.26 -10.16 -5.24
N LEU A 178 -2.20 -9.70 -5.89
CA LEU A 178 -1.64 -8.36 -5.71
C LEU A 178 -1.92 -7.52 -6.94
N ALA A 179 -2.25 -6.24 -6.75
CA ALA A 179 -2.45 -5.30 -7.85
C ALA A 179 -2.21 -3.86 -7.39
N GLY A 180 -1.76 -3.02 -8.34
CA GLY A 180 -1.57 -1.59 -8.14
C GLY A 180 -0.37 -1.05 -8.91
N ASN A 181 -0.19 0.27 -8.85
CA ASN A 181 0.87 0.97 -9.55
C ASN A 181 2.06 1.35 -8.63
N SER A 182 3.21 1.66 -9.22
CA SER A 182 4.36 2.28 -8.52
C SER A 182 4.82 1.45 -7.31
N HIS A 183 4.82 1.97 -6.07
CA HIS A 183 5.20 1.19 -4.87
C HIS A 183 4.37 -0.09 -4.76
N LEU A 184 3.06 -0.02 -5.01
CA LEU A 184 2.18 -1.19 -4.98
C LEU A 184 2.58 -2.23 -6.03
N ALA A 185 3.23 -1.82 -7.12
CA ALA A 185 3.77 -2.73 -8.14
C ALA A 185 5.14 -3.28 -7.74
N ILE A 186 6.05 -2.41 -7.26
CA ILE A 186 7.41 -2.79 -6.83
C ILE A 186 7.34 -3.85 -5.73
N ALA A 187 6.50 -3.64 -4.71
CA ALA A 187 6.35 -4.58 -3.60
C ALA A 187 5.93 -5.98 -4.05
N GLN A 188 5.18 -6.10 -5.16
CA GLN A 188 4.73 -7.42 -5.65
C GLN A 188 5.89 -8.29 -6.09
N TRP A 189 6.96 -7.72 -6.66
CA TRP A 189 8.13 -8.49 -7.07
C TRP A 189 8.81 -9.15 -5.88
N PHE A 190 9.01 -8.37 -4.81
CA PHE A 190 9.63 -8.85 -3.57
C PHE A 190 8.74 -9.87 -2.86
N ILE A 191 7.45 -9.59 -2.70
CA ILE A 191 6.50 -10.51 -2.05
C ILE A 191 6.37 -11.81 -2.85
N ALA A 192 6.22 -11.73 -4.17
CA ALA A 192 6.09 -12.91 -5.03
C ALA A 192 7.36 -13.78 -5.06
N ALA A 193 8.54 -13.18 -4.88
CA ALA A 193 9.80 -13.92 -4.77
C ALA A 193 9.82 -14.87 -3.56
N LEU A 194 9.07 -14.57 -2.49
CA LEU A 194 8.91 -15.45 -1.33
C LEU A 194 7.90 -16.59 -1.57
N ARG A 195 7.20 -16.58 -2.71
CA ARG A 195 6.23 -17.59 -3.15
C ARG A 195 5.16 -17.94 -2.09
N PRO A 196 4.37 -16.97 -1.59
CA PRO A 196 3.27 -17.26 -0.66
C PRO A 196 2.31 -18.29 -1.29
N PRO A 197 1.99 -19.42 -0.62
CA PRO A 197 1.14 -20.46 -1.19
C PRO A 197 -0.24 -19.98 -1.65
N SER A 198 -0.78 -18.96 -0.99
CA SER A 198 -2.11 -18.40 -1.28
C SER A 198 -2.09 -17.29 -2.33
N LEU A 199 -0.91 -16.83 -2.77
CA LEU A 199 -0.75 -15.87 -3.86
C LEU A 199 -0.99 -16.54 -5.21
N LYS A 200 -2.08 -16.18 -5.90
CA LYS A 200 -2.49 -16.82 -7.17
C LYS A 200 -2.20 -15.97 -8.40
N ALA A 201 -2.08 -14.65 -8.24
CA ALA A 201 -1.78 -13.73 -9.33
C ALA A 201 -1.11 -12.45 -8.81
N ILE A 202 -0.29 -11.83 -9.66
CA ILE A 202 0.23 -10.48 -9.47
C ILE A 202 -0.11 -9.64 -10.70
N ALA A 203 -0.40 -8.36 -10.49
CA ALA A 203 -0.62 -7.36 -11.52
C ALA A 203 0.22 -6.10 -11.19
N PRO A 204 1.55 -6.17 -11.40
CA PRO A 204 2.45 -5.05 -11.14
C PRO A 204 2.42 -4.07 -12.32
N TRP A 205 1.71 -2.96 -12.16
CA TRP A 205 1.64 -1.90 -13.17
C TRP A 205 2.71 -0.84 -12.90
N GLU A 206 3.64 -0.64 -13.83
CA GLU A 206 4.62 0.45 -13.74
C GLU A 206 5.52 0.39 -12.47
N GLY A 207 5.93 -0.81 -12.06
CA GLY A 207 6.90 -1.01 -10.97
C GLY A 207 8.30 -1.37 -11.51
N CYS A 208 9.34 -0.72 -10.98
CA CYS A 208 10.73 -1.08 -11.27
C CYS A 208 11.13 -2.41 -10.61
N GLY A 209 12.11 -3.09 -11.19
CA GLY A 209 12.66 -4.36 -10.69
C GLY A 209 14.04 -4.22 -10.04
N ASP A 210 14.74 -3.11 -10.30
CA ASP A 210 16.05 -2.81 -9.73
C ASP A 210 16.05 -1.38 -9.16
N LEU A 211 15.89 -1.28 -7.84
CA LEU A 211 15.82 0.00 -7.14
C LEU A 211 17.08 0.85 -7.35
N PHE A 212 18.25 0.23 -7.36
CA PHE A 212 19.50 0.96 -7.55
C PHE A 212 19.57 1.51 -8.97
N ARG A 213 19.43 0.68 -9.99
CA ARG A 213 19.67 1.10 -11.38
C ARG A 213 18.53 1.92 -11.97
N GLU A 214 17.29 1.68 -11.55
CA GLU A 214 16.10 2.21 -12.22
C GLU A 214 15.44 3.36 -11.44
N GLN A 215 15.48 3.31 -10.11
CA GLN A 215 14.76 4.25 -9.24
C GLN A 215 15.67 5.30 -8.59
N PHE A 216 16.78 4.90 -7.97
CA PHE A 216 17.51 5.76 -7.03
C PHE A 216 18.93 6.12 -7.44
N ALA A 217 19.60 5.35 -8.30
CA ALA A 217 21.00 5.59 -8.68
C ALA A 217 21.25 5.35 -10.19
N ARG A 218 20.52 6.06 -11.04
CA ARG A 218 20.63 5.93 -12.51
C ARG A 218 22.04 6.27 -12.98
N GLY A 219 22.71 5.30 -13.59
CA GLY A 219 24.10 5.44 -14.03
C GLY A 219 25.10 5.64 -12.86
N GLY A 220 24.73 5.24 -11.64
CA GLY A 220 25.55 5.43 -10.43
C GLY A 220 25.46 6.83 -9.81
N ILE A 221 24.56 7.69 -10.30
CA ILE A 221 24.30 9.02 -9.74
C ILE A 221 22.97 8.97 -9.01
N TYR A 222 22.94 9.44 -7.77
CA TYR A 222 21.70 9.49 -6.99
C TYR A 222 20.64 10.34 -7.70
N ALA A 223 19.45 9.76 -7.87
CA ALA A 223 18.30 10.33 -8.57
C ALA A 223 16.99 10.13 -7.77
N GLY A 224 17.10 9.87 -6.46
CA GLY A 224 15.97 9.65 -5.56
C GLY A 224 15.23 10.90 -5.09
N ASP A 225 15.55 12.09 -5.60
CA ASP A 225 15.04 13.36 -5.04
C ASP A 225 13.52 13.49 -5.06
N LEU A 226 12.82 12.86 -6.02
CA LEU A 226 11.35 12.80 -6.02
C LEU A 226 10.86 12.00 -4.81
N PHE A 227 11.49 10.86 -4.53
CA PHE A 227 11.14 10.04 -3.38
C PHE A 227 11.40 10.80 -2.07
N ASP A 228 12.60 11.37 -1.93
CA ASP A 228 13.02 12.08 -0.71
C ASP A 228 12.19 13.34 -0.43
N ASN A 229 11.87 14.12 -1.47
CA ASN A 229 11.27 15.44 -1.29
C ASN A 229 9.76 15.46 -1.46
N LEU A 230 9.17 14.52 -2.18
CA LEU A 230 7.72 14.42 -2.35
C LEU A 230 7.15 13.29 -1.50
N ILE A 231 7.59 12.06 -1.74
CA ILE A 231 6.97 10.86 -1.15
C ILE A 231 7.20 10.84 0.37
N VAL A 232 8.46 10.88 0.81
CA VAL A 232 8.81 10.79 2.24
C VAL A 232 8.21 11.96 3.04
N LYS A 233 8.25 13.17 2.49
CA LYS A 233 7.81 14.38 3.21
C LYS A 233 6.29 14.56 3.27
N TYR A 234 5.59 14.22 2.19
CA TYR A 234 4.18 14.60 2.03
C TYR A 234 3.20 13.43 2.00
N MET A 235 3.67 12.21 1.74
CA MET A 235 2.80 11.04 1.61
C MET A 235 2.97 10.04 2.74
N LEU A 236 4.22 9.81 3.17
CA LEU A 236 4.48 8.85 4.25
C LEU A 236 4.07 9.47 5.59
N GLN A 237 3.16 8.79 6.28
CA GLN A 237 2.75 9.12 7.63
C GLN A 237 2.94 7.91 8.54
N GLY A 238 3.68 8.08 9.62
CA GLY A 238 4.04 7.01 10.53
C GLY A 238 4.73 7.53 11.79
N ARG A 239 4.83 6.69 12.81
CA ARG A 239 5.29 7.12 14.15
C ARG A 239 6.78 6.90 14.40
N ASN A 240 7.41 6.00 13.65
CA ASN A 240 8.75 5.49 13.95
C ASN A 240 9.79 5.70 12.83
N GLY A 241 9.47 6.55 11.85
CA GLY A 241 10.37 6.86 10.72
C GLY A 241 10.32 5.85 9.57
N VAL A 242 11.18 6.08 8.59
CA VAL A 242 11.40 5.24 7.39
C VAL A 242 12.88 5.07 7.12
N GLU A 243 13.28 3.94 6.54
CA GLU A 243 14.64 3.80 6.02
C GLU A 243 14.97 4.82 4.93
N SER A 244 16.22 5.28 4.91
CA SER A 244 16.66 6.38 4.05
C SER A 244 17.57 5.88 2.91
N PHE A 245 17.02 5.80 1.69
CA PHE A 245 17.79 5.45 0.49
C PHE A 245 18.93 6.44 0.23
N ARG A 246 18.72 7.73 0.47
CA ARG A 246 19.76 8.75 0.35
C ARG A 246 20.95 8.47 1.25
N LYS A 247 20.71 8.26 2.55
CA LYS A 247 21.79 7.98 3.50
C LYS A 247 22.47 6.65 3.20
N MET A 248 21.69 5.62 2.83
CA MET A 248 22.25 4.34 2.38
C MET A 248 23.19 4.52 1.18
N PHE A 249 22.81 5.36 0.22
CA PHE A 249 23.66 5.67 -0.94
C PHE A 249 24.91 6.47 -0.56
N GLU A 250 24.79 7.46 0.33
CA GLU A 250 25.92 8.28 0.79
C GLU A 250 26.97 7.45 1.55
N GLU A 251 26.53 6.47 2.36
CA GLU A 251 27.41 5.58 3.11
C GLU A 251 27.94 4.41 2.26
N HIS A 252 27.11 3.88 1.35
CA HIS A 252 27.37 2.68 0.56
C HIS A 252 26.93 2.84 -0.90
N PRO A 253 27.63 3.67 -1.72
CA PRO A 253 27.19 4.08 -3.05
C PRO A 253 27.10 2.95 -4.10
N LEU A 254 27.50 1.74 -3.76
CA LEU A 254 27.46 0.55 -4.62
C LEU A 254 26.58 -0.58 -4.07
N GLN A 255 25.93 -0.42 -2.90
CA GLN A 255 25.25 -1.52 -2.18
C GLN A 255 23.90 -1.12 -1.57
N MET A 256 23.07 -0.37 -2.31
CA MET A 256 21.76 0.06 -1.83
C MET A 256 20.66 -0.86 -2.36
N ASN A 257 20.08 -1.70 -1.48
CA ASN A 257 18.85 -2.46 -1.68
C ASN A 257 17.95 -2.29 -0.44
N GLY A 258 16.63 -2.14 -0.61
CA GLY A 258 15.70 -1.95 0.51
C GLY A 258 15.80 -3.10 1.52
N GLY A 259 15.88 -2.79 2.82
CA GLY A 259 15.97 -3.79 3.88
C GLY A 259 17.20 -4.71 3.89
N THR A 260 18.15 -4.60 2.95
CA THR A 260 19.43 -5.36 2.97
C THR A 260 20.56 -4.59 2.30
N ILE A 261 21.65 -4.35 3.02
CA ILE A 261 22.95 -4.05 2.41
C ILE A 261 23.56 -5.39 2.04
N SER A 262 23.08 -6.00 0.96
CA SER A 262 23.73 -7.18 0.39
C SER A 262 23.96 -6.96 -1.10
N GLY A 263 25.22 -6.66 -1.42
CA GLY A 263 25.69 -6.66 -2.79
C GLY A 263 25.87 -8.09 -3.27
N GLN A 264 24.79 -8.76 -3.66
CA GLN A 264 24.85 -9.88 -4.60
C GLN A 264 23.62 -9.83 -5.51
N ILE A 265 23.93 -9.73 -6.81
CA ILE A 265 23.04 -9.86 -7.96
C ILE A 265 22.72 -11.34 -8.15
#